data_AF-X1KL92-F1
#
_entry.id   AF-X1KL92-F1
#
_cell.length_a   1.000
_cell.length_b   1.000
_cell.length_c   1.000
_cell.angle_alpha   90.00
_cell.angle_beta   90.00
_cell.angle_gamma   90.00
#
_symmetry.space_group_name_H-M   'P 1'
#
loop_
_entity.id
_entity.type
_entity.pdbx_description
1 polymer ?
#
loop_
_entity_poly.entity_id
_entity_poly.type
_entity_poly.pdbx_seq_one_letter_code
_entity_poly.pdbx_strand_id
1 'polypeptide(L)' 'IKPGDTVIECTSGNTGMAVSLIASIKGYRAILVMSEIQSIERRQILKALGAELIL' A
#
# COMPACT_ATOMS: atom_id res chain seq x y z
N ILE A 1 -6.70 7.23 14.21
CA ILE A 1 -5.66 6.19 14.01
C ILE A 1 -5.09 5.83 15.37
N LYS A 2 -5.09 4.54 15.70
CA LYS A 2 -4.51 3.95 16.91
C LYS A 2 -3.39 2.99 16.48
N PRO A 3 -2.37 2.73 17.33
CA PRO A 3 -1.33 1.77 17.01
C PRO A 3 -1.90 0.42 16.57
N GLY A 4 -1.40 -0.11 15.45
CA GLY A 4 -1.87 -1.38 14.87
C GLY A 4 -3.12 -1.30 13.99
N ASP A 5 -3.75 -0.12 13.83
CA ASP A 5 -4.87 0.05 12.89
C ASP A 5 -4.47 -0.31 11.45
N THR A 6 -5.46 -0.60 10.62
CA THR A 6 -5.28 -0.83 9.17
C THR A 6 -5.60 0.43 8.39
N VAL A 7 -4.69 0.81 7.50
CA VAL A 7 -4.87 1.91 6.53
C VAL A 7 -5.29 1.30 5.20
N ILE A 8 -6.43 1.73 4.67
CA ILE A 8 -6.94 1.33 3.36
C ILE A 8 -6.93 2.55 2.46
N GLU A 9 -6.34 2.42 1.27
CA GLU A 9 -6.24 3.52 0.30
C GLU A 9 -6.50 3.03 -1.12
N CYS A 10 -7.34 3.76 -1.86
CA CYS A 10 -7.53 3.56 -3.30
C CYS A 10 -6.51 4.41 -4.05
N THR A 11 -5.62 3.78 -4.82
CA THR A 11 -4.50 4.50 -5.45
C THR A 11 -4.09 3.89 -6.77
N SER A 12 -3.61 4.72 -7.69
CA SER A 12 -2.92 4.28 -8.91
C SER A 12 -1.40 4.35 -8.80
N GLY A 13 -0.85 4.84 -7.68
CA GLY A 13 0.60 5.01 -7.60
C GLY A 13 1.16 5.64 -6.32
N ASN A 14 1.66 6.87 -6.44
CA ASN A 14 2.59 7.47 -5.47
C ASN A 14 2.04 7.59 -4.06
N THR A 15 0.75 7.92 -3.90
CA THR A 15 0.10 7.93 -2.58
C THR A 15 0.16 6.56 -1.93
N GLY A 16 -0.11 5.49 -2.69
CA GLY A 16 0.09 4.12 -2.24
C GLY A 16 1.51 3.85 -1.77
N MET A 17 2.52 4.31 -2.50
CA MET A 17 3.93 4.12 -2.11
C MET A 17 4.25 4.82 -0.79
N ALA A 18 3.80 6.07 -0.63
CA ALA A 18 3.97 6.81 0.61
C ALA A 18 3.24 6.13 1.79
N VAL A 19 1.99 5.70 1.57
CA VAL A 19 1.18 5.00 2.57
C VAL A 19 1.82 3.67 2.97
N SER A 20 2.27 2.84 2.02
CA SER A 20 2.96 1.58 2.31
C SER A 20 4.21 1.79 3.16
N LEU A 21 5.05 2.76 2.80
CA LEU A 21 6.29 3.06 3.51
C LEU A 21 6.00 3.58 4.92
N ILE A 22 5.06 4.51 5.07
CA ILE A 22 4.72 5.07 6.37
C ILE A 22 4.08 4.02 7.26
N ALA A 23 3.19 3.19 6.71
CA ALA A 23 2.52 2.13 7.44
C ALA A 23 3.51 1.08 7.96
N SER A 24 4.47 0.64 7.13
CA SER A 24 5.50 -0.32 7.56
C SER A 24 6.40 0.23 8.67
N ILE A 25 6.77 1.52 8.61
CA ILE A 25 7.57 2.17 9.66
C ILE A 25 6.77 2.37 10.95
N LYS A 26 5.48 2.71 10.85
CA LYS A 26 4.63 3.04 12.00
C LYS A 26 3.91 1.84 12.61
N GLY A 27 4.06 0.64 12.04
CA GLY A 27 3.41 -0.58 12.52
C GLY A 27 1.91 -0.63 12.21
N TYR A 28 1.49 -0.03 11.09
CA TYR A 28 0.14 -0.17 10.56
C TYR A 28 0.11 -1.23 9.45
N ARG A 29 -1.01 -1.93 9.31
CA ARG A 29 -1.26 -2.73 8.10
C ARG A 29 -1.69 -1.79 6.98
N ALA A 30 -1.13 -1.92 5.78
CA ALA A 30 -1.55 -1.17 4.60
C ALA A 30 -2.22 -2.10 3.58
N ILE A 31 -3.45 -1.76 3.19
CA ILE A 31 -4.18 -2.42 2.09
C ILE A 31 -4.39 -1.38 1.00
N LEU A 32 -3.86 -1.64 -0.19
CA LEU A 32 -4.00 -0.77 -1.34
C LEU A 32 -4.93 -1.39 -2.38
N VAL A 33 -5.97 -0.65 -2.73
CA VAL A 33 -6.89 -0.99 -3.81
C VAL A 33 -6.43 -0.25 -5.06
N MET A 34 -6.08 -0.98 -6.11
CA MET A 34 -5.63 -0.40 -7.37
C MET A 34 -6.18 -1.21 -8.55
N SER A 35 -6.31 -0.60 -9.73
CA SER A 35 -6.75 -1.35 -10.91
C SER A 35 -5.70 -2.37 -11.39
N GLU A 36 -6.17 -3.53 -11.86
CA GLU A 36 -5.40 -4.52 -12.63
C GLU A 36 -4.61 -3.96 -13.83
N ILE A 37 -4.87 -2.74 -14.32
CA ILE A 37 -4.09 -2.15 -15.43
C ILE A 37 -2.71 -1.62 -14.99
N GLN A 38 -2.45 -1.47 -13.68
CA GLN A 38 -1.18 -0.93 -13.19
C GLN A 38 -0.01 -1.87 -13.46
N SER A 39 1.19 -1.34 -13.75
CA SER A 39 2.33 -2.18 -14.13
C SER A 39 2.73 -3.20 -13.05
N ILE A 40 3.30 -4.34 -13.46
CA ILE A 40 3.72 -5.40 -12.54
C ILE A 40 4.84 -4.91 -11.61
N GLU A 41 5.79 -4.14 -12.15
CA GLU A 41 6.91 -3.56 -11.41
C GLU A 41 6.38 -2.67 -10.28
N ARG A 42 5.33 -1.88 -10.55
CA ARG A 42 4.71 -1.02 -9.55
C ARG A 42 4.08 -1.84 -8.43
N ARG A 43 3.38 -2.92 -8.76
CA ARG A 43 2.80 -3.85 -7.78
C ARG A 43 3.88 -4.51 -6.94
N GLN A 44 5.00 -4.90 -7.54
CA GLN A 44 6.13 -5.51 -6.84
C GLN A 44 6.77 -4.54 -5.85
N ILE A 45 6.98 -3.29 -6.23
CA ILE A 45 7.52 -2.27 -5.31
C ILE A 45 6.58 -2.07 -4.11
N LEU A 46 5.27 -1.95 -4.35
CA LEU A 46 4.30 -1.75 -3.26
C LEU A 46 4.23 -2.95 -2.31
N LYS A 47 4.30 -4.18 -2.84
CA LYS A 47 4.40 -5.40 -2.02
C LYS A 47 5.71 -5.43 -1.21
N ALA A 48 6.83 -5.05 -1.81
CA ALA A 48 8.13 -4.99 -1.14
C ALA A 48 8.14 -3.93 -0.01
N LEU A 49 7.35 -2.87 -0.14
CA LEU A 49 7.13 -1.86 0.90
C LEU A 49 6.16 -2.32 2.01
N GLY A 50 5.66 -3.55 1.96
CA GLY A 50 4.81 -4.14 3.00
C GLY A 50 3.31 -3.90 2.82
N ALA A 51 2.87 -3.45 1.65
CA ALA A 51 1.43 -3.35 1.37
C ALA A 51 0.83 -4.64 0.81
N GLU A 52 -0.38 -4.92 1.26
CA GLU A 52 -1.29 -5.88 0.66
C GLU A 52 -2.03 -5.22 -0.50
N LEU A 53 -2.16 -5.92 -1.63
CA LEU A 53 -2.79 -5.36 -2.83
C LEU A 53 -4.10 -6.08 -3.13
N ILE A 54 -5.15 -5.31 -3.35
CA ILE A 54 -6.41 -5.74 -3.96
C ILE A 54 -6.46 -5.12 -5.36
N LEU A 55 -6.63 -5.97 -6.38
CA LEU A 55 -6.58 -5.59 -7.80
C LEU A 55 -7.97 -5.40 -8.41
#